data_AF-A0A157Z5Z5-F1
#
_entry.id   AF-A0A157Z5Z5-F1
#
_cell.length_a   1.000
_cell.length_b   1.000
_cell.length_c   1.000
_cell.angle_alpha   90.00
_cell.angle_beta   90.00
_cell.angle_gamma   90.00
#
_symmetry.space_group_name_H-M   'P 1'
#
loop_
_entity.id
_entity.type
_entity.pdbx_description
1 polymer ?
#
loop_
_entity_poly.entity_id
_entity_poly.type
_entity_poly.pdbx_seq_one_letter_code
_entity_poly.pdbx_strand_id
1 'polypeptide(L)'
;MSRLTDLIAQAKAKDHKMGADLEREINVLLERLPFGLNFERHKPEAVELPLRPVRKGDKVRVLPPRGSVEKGDQRLWQVAKLRKDGDRRVADLELYKAEQPAVQTIPLDDLVVVAEFGDKIFPGLVSTGKVERGGDRPYHTVINGENYHVLKALTYTHRGKVDAIYIDPPYNTGAKDWKYNNDYVESDDLYRHSKWLAMMERRLLIARELLNPEDSVLIVSIDEKEYLRLGLLLE
;
A
#
# COMPACT_ATOMS: atom_id res chain seq x y z
N MET A 1 -7.01 8.20 4.07
CA MET A 1 -7.78 8.55 5.29
C MET A 1 -7.88 7.32 6.18
N SER A 2 -7.85 7.50 7.51
CA SER A 2 -7.94 6.37 8.45
C SER A 2 -9.40 5.93 8.58
N ARG A 3 -9.64 4.64 8.89
CA ARG A 3 -11.00 4.12 9.16
C ARG A 3 -11.73 4.91 10.23
N LEU A 4 -11.00 5.49 11.20
CA LEU A 4 -11.56 6.33 12.25
C LEU A 4 -12.11 7.64 11.67
N THR A 5 -11.38 8.27 10.75
CA THR A 5 -11.81 9.48 10.05
C THR A 5 -13.10 9.23 9.25
N ASP A 6 -13.18 8.09 8.56
CA ASP A 6 -14.38 7.71 7.82
C ASP A 6 -15.59 7.46 8.74
N LEU A 7 -15.36 6.84 9.91
CA LEU A 7 -16.40 6.61 10.91
C LEU A 7 -16.88 7.93 11.55
N ILE A 8 -15.99 8.88 11.81
CA ILE A 8 -16.35 10.22 12.31
C ILE A 8 -17.17 10.97 11.25
N ALA A 9 -16.79 10.91 9.98
CA ALA A 9 -17.54 11.52 8.89
C ALA A 9 -18.95 10.91 8.76
N GLN A 10 -19.07 9.59 8.85
CA GLN A 10 -20.37 8.91 8.88
C GLN A 10 -21.20 9.28 10.12
N ALA A 11 -20.57 9.42 11.28
CA ALA A 11 -21.24 9.87 12.50
C ALA A 11 -21.77 11.30 12.33
N LYS A 12 -20.98 12.24 11.80
CA LYS A 12 -21.41 13.61 11.49
C LYS A 12 -22.58 13.67 10.52
N ALA A 13 -22.59 12.79 9.51
CA ALA A 13 -23.67 12.72 8.52
C ALA A 13 -25.00 12.22 9.12
N LYS A 14 -24.95 11.38 10.15
CA LYS A 14 -26.14 10.88 10.87
C LYS A 14 -26.59 11.82 11.99
N ASP A 15 -25.63 12.32 12.77
CA ASP A 15 -25.82 13.26 13.87
C ASP A 15 -24.62 14.21 13.93
N HIS A 16 -24.85 15.44 13.48
CA HIS A 16 -23.82 16.46 13.41
C HIS A 16 -23.20 16.78 14.78
N LYS A 17 -23.99 16.74 15.85
CA LYS A 17 -23.51 17.08 17.20
C LYS A 17 -22.65 15.94 17.74
N MET A 18 -23.14 14.70 17.68
CA MET A 18 -22.41 13.53 18.13
C MET A 18 -21.09 13.35 17.35
N GLY A 19 -21.11 13.55 16.03
CA GLY A 19 -19.91 13.48 15.20
C GLY A 19 -18.89 14.57 15.52
N ALA A 20 -19.31 15.79 15.83
CA ALA A 20 -18.43 16.88 16.23
C ALA A 20 -17.83 16.67 17.64
N ASP A 21 -18.62 16.12 18.57
CA ASP A 21 -18.15 15.79 19.91
C ASP A 21 -17.15 14.61 19.89
N LEU A 22 -17.41 13.57 19.08
CA LEU A 22 -16.47 12.46 18.84
C LEU A 22 -15.14 12.94 18.25
N GLU A 23 -15.20 13.81 17.23
CA GLU A 23 -13.99 14.39 16.64
C GLU A 23 -13.18 15.18 17.66
N ARG A 24 -13.84 15.96 18.52
CA ARG A 24 -13.18 16.74 19.57
C ARG A 24 -12.48 15.84 20.60
N GLU A 25 -13.18 14.84 21.12
CA GLU A 25 -12.62 13.91 22.11
C GLU A 25 -11.47 13.09 21.52
N ILE A 26 -11.60 12.63 20.28
CA ILE A 26 -10.53 11.91 19.58
C ILE A 26 -9.33 12.82 19.33
N ASN A 27 -9.54 14.08 18.93
CA ASN A 27 -8.43 15.03 18.76
C ASN A 27 -7.69 15.27 20.08
N VAL A 28 -8.39 15.42 21.20
CA VAL A 28 -7.77 15.54 22.54
C VAL A 28 -6.97 14.29 22.90
N LEU A 29 -7.44 13.09 22.54
CA LEU A 29 -6.70 11.85 22.76
C LEU A 29 -5.48 11.72 21.83
N LEU A 30 -5.59 12.16 20.58
CA LEU A 30 -4.49 12.23 19.62
C LEU A 30 -3.45 13.30 19.99
N GLU A 31 -3.84 14.35 20.72
CA GLU A 31 -2.92 15.35 21.26
C GLU A 31 -2.16 14.84 22.49
N ARG A 32 -2.74 13.89 23.25
CA ARG A 32 -2.10 13.22 24.39
C ARG A 32 -1.17 12.08 23.97
N LEU A 33 -0.34 12.31 22.96
CA LEU A 33 0.66 11.33 22.55
C LEU A 33 1.67 11.13 23.70
N PRO A 34 1.98 9.88 24.09
CA PRO A 34 3.13 9.63 24.93
C PRO A 34 4.38 10.17 24.22
N PHE A 35 5.22 10.93 24.95
CA PHE A 35 6.51 11.39 24.46
C PHE A 35 7.33 10.20 23.95
N GLY A 36 7.65 10.18 22.65
CA GLY A 36 8.43 9.11 22.01
C GLY A 36 8.14 8.97 20.52
N LEU A 37 8.95 8.19 19.80
CA LEU A 37 8.65 7.74 18.45
C LEU A 37 7.39 6.87 18.48
N ASN A 38 6.23 7.46 18.22
CA ASN A 38 5.00 6.69 17.99
C ASN A 38 5.10 6.03 16.62
N PHE A 39 5.69 4.83 16.61
CA PHE A 39 5.66 3.90 15.48
C PHE A 39 4.25 3.33 15.33
N GLU A 40 3.33 4.16 14.84
CA GLU A 40 2.06 3.63 14.37
C GLU A 40 2.34 2.84 13.10
N ARG A 41 2.28 1.51 13.20
CA ARG A 41 2.18 0.63 12.04
C ARG A 41 0.86 0.96 11.36
N HIS A 42 0.86 1.98 10.53
CA HIS A 42 -0.37 2.51 9.95
C HIS A 42 -1.08 1.36 9.22
N LYS A 43 -2.32 1.14 9.65
CA LYS A 43 -3.30 0.31 8.98
C LYS A 43 -4.32 1.28 8.37
N PRO A 44 -4.80 1.05 7.14
CA PRO A 44 -4.48 -0.01 6.20
C PRO A 44 -3.81 0.54 4.92
N GLU A 45 -2.60 0.07 4.60
CA GLU A 45 -2.19 0.02 3.19
C GLU A 45 -2.99 -1.11 2.54
N ALA A 46 -4.11 -0.78 1.91
CA ALA A 46 -4.80 -1.71 1.04
C ALA A 46 -4.08 -1.66 -0.32
N VAL A 47 -3.53 -2.79 -0.75
CA VAL A 47 -2.82 -2.89 -2.04
C VAL A 47 -3.78 -3.44 -3.08
N GLU A 48 -3.98 -2.69 -4.15
CA GLU A 48 -4.70 -3.15 -5.33
C GLU A 48 -3.83 -4.12 -6.12
N LEU A 49 -4.43 -5.21 -6.59
CA LEU A 49 -3.77 -6.29 -7.33
C LEU A 49 -4.44 -6.43 -8.72
N PRO A 50 -4.20 -5.50 -9.67
CA PRO A 50 -4.94 -5.43 -10.94
C PRO A 50 -4.85 -6.69 -11.81
N LEU A 51 -3.73 -7.41 -11.71
CA LEU A 51 -3.48 -8.60 -12.51
C LEU A 51 -3.98 -9.89 -11.84
N ARG A 52 -4.47 -9.83 -10.59
CA ARG A 52 -4.94 -11.00 -9.87
C ARG A 52 -6.40 -11.28 -10.26
N PRO A 53 -6.72 -12.48 -10.77
CA PRO A 53 -8.10 -12.82 -11.11
C PRO A 53 -8.97 -12.85 -9.85
N VAL A 54 -10.17 -12.28 -9.97
CA VAL A 54 -11.17 -12.24 -8.90
C VAL A 54 -11.72 -13.65 -8.62
N ARG A 55 -11.76 -14.04 -7.34
CA ARG A 55 -12.29 -15.31 -6.84
C ARG A 55 -13.33 -15.05 -5.74
N LYS A 56 -14.19 -16.05 -5.49
CA LYS A 56 -15.11 -16.02 -4.35
C LYS A 56 -14.34 -15.86 -3.04
N GLY A 57 -14.80 -14.97 -2.18
CA GLY A 57 -14.22 -14.63 -0.89
C GLY A 57 -13.16 -13.52 -0.94
N ASP A 58 -12.70 -13.12 -2.12
CA ASP A 58 -11.74 -12.03 -2.26
C ASP A 58 -12.35 -10.69 -1.81
N LYS A 59 -11.48 -9.83 -1.28
CA LYS A 59 -11.80 -8.41 -1.09
C LYS A 59 -11.50 -7.66 -2.38
N VAL A 60 -12.38 -6.76 -2.78
CA VAL A 60 -12.30 -6.02 -4.04
C VAL A 60 -12.72 -4.57 -3.85
N ARG A 61 -12.29 -3.71 -4.79
CA ARG A 61 -12.83 -2.37 -5.03
C ARG A 61 -13.47 -2.32 -6.40
N VAL A 62 -14.43 -1.41 -6.55
CA VAL A 62 -15.06 -1.12 -7.83
C VAL A 62 -14.25 -0.03 -8.52
N LEU A 63 -13.75 -0.33 -9.72
CA LEU A 63 -13.00 0.61 -10.53
C LEU A 63 -13.92 1.73 -11.04
N PRO A 64 -13.42 2.96 -11.17
CA PRO A 64 -14.18 4.03 -11.80
C PRO A 64 -14.42 3.72 -13.30
N PRO A 65 -15.40 4.39 -13.94
CA PRO A 65 -15.63 4.24 -15.37
C PRO A 65 -14.33 4.45 -16.17
N ARG A 66 -14.11 3.62 -17.20
CA ARG A 66 -12.89 3.66 -18.02
C ARG A 66 -12.71 5.07 -18.62
N GLY A 67 -11.51 5.63 -18.44
CA GLY A 67 -11.17 6.98 -18.90
C GLY A 67 -11.52 8.09 -17.91
N SER A 68 -12.15 7.77 -16.77
CA SER A 68 -12.32 8.73 -15.67
C SER A 68 -11.05 8.84 -14.82
N VAL A 69 -10.76 10.05 -14.36
CA VAL A 69 -9.71 10.37 -13.39
C VAL A 69 -10.26 10.50 -11.96
N GLU A 70 -11.57 10.35 -11.78
CA GLU A 70 -12.20 10.44 -10.47
C GLU A 70 -11.81 9.25 -9.60
N LYS A 71 -11.61 9.51 -8.30
CA LYS A 71 -11.43 8.45 -7.31
C LYS A 71 -12.76 7.67 -7.20
N GLY A 72 -12.77 6.42 -7.70
CA GLY A 72 -13.92 5.52 -7.62
C GLY A 72 -14.29 5.11 -6.18
N ASP A 73 -15.21 4.16 -6.03
CA ASP A 73 -15.65 3.68 -4.71
C ASP A 73 -14.47 3.07 -3.92
N GLN A 74 -14.06 3.77 -2.87
CA GLN A 74 -12.93 3.38 -2.02
C GLN A 74 -13.29 2.29 -1.00
N ARG A 75 -14.58 1.98 -0.84
CA ARG A 75 -15.05 0.96 0.10
C ARG A 75 -14.58 -0.41 -0.32
N LEU A 76 -14.31 -1.25 0.67
CA LEU A 76 -13.98 -2.66 0.45
C LEU A 76 -15.25 -3.48 0.35
N TRP A 77 -15.31 -4.30 -0.69
CA TRP A 77 -16.39 -5.25 -0.93
C TRP A 77 -15.82 -6.66 -0.85
N GLN A 78 -16.62 -7.64 -0.46
CA GLN A 78 -16.26 -9.05 -0.50
C GLN A 78 -17.07 -9.78 -1.57
N VAL A 79 -16.40 -10.61 -2.36
CA VAL A 79 -17.05 -11.40 -3.42
C VAL A 79 -17.81 -12.56 -2.79
N ALA A 80 -19.14 -12.45 -2.72
CA ALA A 80 -20.01 -13.49 -2.18
C ALA A 80 -20.22 -14.63 -3.21
N LYS A 81 -20.42 -14.27 -4.48
CA LYS A 81 -20.68 -15.24 -5.55
C LYS A 81 -20.16 -14.75 -6.90
N LEU A 82 -19.78 -15.69 -7.75
CA LEU A 82 -19.43 -15.46 -9.15
C LEU A 82 -20.47 -16.16 -10.02
N ARG A 83 -20.98 -15.46 -11.05
CA ARG A 83 -21.96 -16.01 -12.00
C ARG A 83 -21.71 -15.50 -13.41
N LYS A 84 -22.24 -16.21 -14.40
CA LYS A 84 -22.33 -15.71 -15.77
C LYS A 84 -23.65 -14.96 -15.94
N ASP A 85 -23.58 -13.83 -16.64
CA ASP A 85 -24.72 -13.03 -17.06
C ASP A 85 -24.58 -12.78 -18.57
N GLY A 86 -25.25 -13.61 -19.37
CA GLY A 86 -24.97 -13.75 -20.80
C GLY A 86 -23.51 -14.16 -21.08
N ASP A 87 -22.83 -13.39 -21.94
CA ASP A 87 -21.41 -13.58 -22.26
C ASP A 87 -20.45 -12.98 -21.22
N ARG A 88 -20.96 -12.20 -20.26
CA ARG A 88 -20.15 -11.54 -19.25
C ARG A 88 -20.09 -12.35 -17.96
N ARG A 89 -18.98 -12.21 -17.24
CA ARG A 89 -18.88 -12.71 -15.86
C ARG A 89 -19.15 -11.56 -14.90
N VAL A 90 -20.00 -11.79 -13.91
CA VAL A 90 -20.33 -10.81 -12.87
C VAL A 90 -20.11 -11.41 -11.48
N ALA A 91 -19.84 -10.53 -10.52
CA ALA A 91 -19.66 -10.87 -9.11
C ALA A 91 -20.78 -10.23 -8.29
N ASP A 92 -21.42 -11.04 -7.45
CA ASP A 92 -22.30 -10.54 -6.39
C ASP A 92 -21.42 -10.18 -5.20
N LEU A 93 -21.47 -8.91 -4.80
CA LEU A 93 -20.64 -8.30 -3.78
C LEU A 93 -21.45 -8.01 -2.53
N GLU A 94 -20.82 -8.18 -1.38
CA GLU A 94 -21.32 -7.76 -0.07
C GLU A 94 -20.36 -6.74 0.53
N LEU A 95 -20.88 -5.65 1.10
CA LEU A 95 -20.04 -4.62 1.68
C LEU A 95 -19.28 -5.17 2.89
N TYR A 96 -17.96 -5.08 2.85
CA TYR A 96 -17.11 -5.75 3.83
C TYR A 96 -17.16 -5.03 5.20
N LYS A 97 -17.46 -5.79 6.26
CA LYS A 97 -17.54 -5.31 7.65
C LYS A 97 -18.49 -4.12 7.87
N ALA A 98 -19.57 -4.04 7.11
CA ALA A 98 -20.62 -3.04 7.32
C ALA A 98 -21.63 -3.50 8.37
N GLU A 99 -22.10 -2.56 9.20
CA GLU A 99 -23.20 -2.80 10.16
C GLU A 99 -24.53 -3.06 9.44
N GLN A 100 -24.72 -2.41 8.28
CA GLN A 100 -25.87 -2.62 7.42
C GLN A 100 -25.41 -3.36 6.16
N PRO A 101 -25.98 -4.55 5.85
CA PRO A 101 -25.61 -5.29 4.66
C PRO A 101 -26.02 -4.49 3.42
N ALA A 102 -25.04 -4.19 2.58
CA ALA A 102 -25.25 -3.65 1.25
C ALA A 102 -24.73 -4.65 0.22
N VAL A 103 -25.49 -4.84 -0.85
CA VAL A 103 -25.15 -5.78 -1.92
C VAL A 103 -25.20 -5.08 -3.28
N GLN A 104 -24.34 -5.50 -4.19
CA GLN A 104 -24.36 -5.05 -5.57
C GLN A 104 -23.78 -6.11 -6.50
N THR A 105 -24.21 -6.11 -7.77
CA THR A 105 -23.66 -7.00 -8.79
C THR A 105 -22.82 -6.17 -9.77
N ILE A 106 -21.55 -6.52 -9.94
CA ILE A 106 -20.59 -5.77 -10.76
C ILE A 106 -19.90 -6.70 -11.76
N PRO A 107 -19.65 -6.27 -13.01
CA PRO A 107 -18.82 -7.01 -13.96
C PRO A 107 -17.41 -7.25 -13.42
N LEU A 108 -16.84 -8.43 -13.70
CA LEU A 108 -15.49 -8.76 -13.21
C LEU A 108 -14.41 -7.81 -13.74
N ASP A 109 -14.60 -7.25 -14.94
CA ASP A 109 -13.64 -6.35 -15.60
C ASP A 109 -13.59 -4.95 -14.97
N ASP A 110 -14.54 -4.64 -14.08
CA ASP A 110 -14.65 -3.39 -13.34
C ASP A 110 -14.30 -3.59 -11.85
N LEU A 111 -13.69 -4.72 -11.51
CA LEU A 111 -13.24 -5.05 -10.16
C LEU A 111 -11.72 -5.19 -10.09
N VAL A 112 -11.15 -4.69 -9.00
CA VAL A 112 -9.76 -4.92 -8.64
C VAL A 112 -9.69 -5.62 -7.29
N VAL A 113 -8.91 -6.69 -7.20
CA VAL A 113 -8.65 -7.37 -5.93
C VAL A 113 -7.85 -6.45 -5.02
N VAL A 114 -8.22 -6.40 -3.74
CA VAL A 114 -7.51 -5.66 -2.71
C VAL A 114 -7.02 -6.61 -1.63
N ALA A 115 -5.74 -6.50 -1.30
CA ALA A 115 -5.18 -7.13 -0.11
C ALA A 115 -5.06 -6.09 1.01
N GLU A 116 -5.56 -6.42 2.20
CA GLU A 116 -5.36 -5.61 3.42
C GLU A 116 -4.08 -6.04 4.15
N PHE A 117 -3.58 -5.15 5.03
CA PHE A 117 -2.50 -5.48 5.95
C PHE A 117 -2.83 -6.72 6.79
N GLY A 118 -1.93 -7.70 6.75
CA GLY A 118 -2.09 -9.01 7.42
C GLY A 118 -2.55 -10.12 6.48
N ASP A 119 -3.08 -9.78 5.30
CA ASP A 119 -3.32 -10.79 4.28
C ASP A 119 -1.99 -11.35 3.76
N LYS A 120 -1.92 -12.67 3.64
CA LYS A 120 -0.77 -13.32 3.02
C LYS A 120 -0.82 -13.12 1.51
N ILE A 121 0.07 -12.28 0.99
CA ILE A 121 0.33 -12.17 -0.43
C ILE A 121 1.51 -13.06 -0.77
N PHE A 122 1.29 -13.99 -1.70
CA PHE A 122 2.36 -14.81 -2.28
C PHE A 122 2.82 -14.13 -3.57
N PRO A 123 3.95 -13.41 -3.56
CA PRO A 123 4.44 -12.78 -4.77
C PRO A 123 4.85 -13.85 -5.78
N GLY A 124 4.41 -13.66 -7.03
CA GLY A 124 4.86 -14.43 -8.18
C GLY A 124 5.42 -13.50 -9.23
N LEU A 125 6.44 -13.95 -9.95
CA LEU A 125 6.99 -13.21 -11.09
C LEU A 125 6.51 -13.86 -12.39
N VAL A 126 6.06 -13.02 -13.31
CA VAL A 126 5.72 -13.42 -14.68
C VAL A 126 6.63 -12.64 -15.62
N SER A 127 7.28 -13.32 -16.55
CA SER A 127 8.09 -12.66 -17.57
C SER A 127 7.17 -11.90 -18.54
N THR A 128 7.38 -10.60 -18.67
CA THR A 128 6.62 -9.72 -19.58
C THR A 128 7.33 -9.47 -20.91
N GLY A 129 8.62 -9.79 -20.99
CA GLY A 129 9.44 -9.60 -22.18
C GLY A 129 10.91 -9.87 -21.89
N LYS A 130 11.71 -9.96 -22.96
CA LYS A 130 13.17 -10.07 -22.90
C LYS A 130 13.80 -9.37 -24.11
N VAL A 131 15.01 -8.86 -23.93
CA VAL A 131 15.82 -8.24 -24.99
C VAL A 131 17.19 -8.91 -24.98
N GLU A 132 17.56 -9.50 -26.12
CA GLU A 132 18.81 -10.27 -26.25
C GLU A 132 19.79 -9.51 -27.14
N ARG A 133 20.69 -8.73 -26.50
CA ARG A 133 21.77 -7.98 -27.18
C ARG A 133 23.16 -8.26 -26.58
N GLY A 134 23.24 -9.12 -25.57
CA GLY A 134 24.45 -9.33 -24.75
C GLY A 134 25.29 -10.55 -25.10
N GLY A 135 24.88 -11.39 -26.06
CA GLY A 135 25.53 -12.69 -26.31
C GLY A 135 25.49 -13.57 -25.06
N ASP A 136 26.64 -14.04 -24.61
CA ASP A 136 26.79 -14.94 -23.44
C ASP A 136 26.83 -14.21 -22.08
N ARG A 137 26.65 -12.87 -22.06
CA ARG A 137 26.66 -12.10 -20.80
C ARG A 137 25.40 -12.37 -19.96
N PRO A 138 25.47 -12.25 -18.62
CA PRO A 138 24.30 -12.38 -17.76
C PRO A 138 23.19 -11.39 -18.10
N TYR A 139 21.95 -11.78 -17.84
CA TYR A 139 20.79 -10.90 -17.99
C TYR A 139 20.71 -9.88 -16.86
N HIS A 140 20.37 -8.64 -17.22
CA HIS A 140 19.81 -7.69 -16.27
C HIS A 140 18.30 -7.91 -16.16
N THR A 141 17.76 -7.80 -14.95
CA THR A 141 16.33 -8.00 -14.70
C THR A 141 15.69 -6.70 -14.26
N VAL A 142 14.56 -6.36 -14.90
CA VAL A 142 13.67 -5.28 -14.46
C VAL A 142 12.39 -5.92 -13.95
N ILE A 143 12.02 -5.60 -12.71
CA ILE A 143 10.82 -6.14 -12.07
C ILE A 143 9.85 -4.99 -11.85
N ASN A 144 8.64 -5.09 -12.42
CA ASN A 144 7.55 -4.17 -12.13
C ASN A 144 6.66 -4.76 -11.02
N GLY A 145 6.55 -4.05 -9.90
CA GLY A 145 5.71 -4.44 -8.78
C GLY A 145 5.94 -3.55 -7.56
N GLU A 146 5.10 -3.74 -6.55
CA GLU A 146 5.28 -3.08 -5.25
C GLU A 146 6.57 -3.63 -4.60
N ASN A 147 7.51 -2.74 -4.32
CA ASN A 147 8.90 -3.09 -4.02
C ASN A 147 9.04 -3.95 -2.75
N TYR A 148 8.21 -3.80 -1.72
CA TYR A 148 8.27 -4.64 -0.52
C TYR A 148 7.99 -6.11 -0.87
N HIS A 149 7.01 -6.37 -1.75
CA HIS A 149 6.70 -7.73 -2.20
C HIS A 149 7.77 -8.30 -3.13
N VAL A 150 8.35 -7.47 -4.00
CA VAL A 150 9.47 -7.86 -4.87
C VAL A 150 10.69 -8.25 -4.03
N LEU A 151 11.09 -7.41 -3.08
CA LEU A 151 12.21 -7.69 -2.18
C LEU A 151 12.00 -9.01 -1.42
N LYS A 152 10.78 -9.26 -0.90
CA LYS A 152 10.45 -10.54 -0.27
C LYS A 152 10.53 -11.74 -1.22
N ALA A 153 10.25 -11.58 -2.51
CA ALA A 153 10.44 -12.66 -3.47
C ALA A 153 11.94 -12.91 -3.76
N LEU A 154 12.75 -11.86 -3.79
CA LEU A 154 14.18 -11.96 -4.04
C LEU A 154 14.93 -12.65 -2.90
N THR A 155 14.43 -12.64 -1.66
CA THR A 155 15.09 -13.34 -0.53
C THR A 155 15.22 -14.84 -0.74
N TYR A 156 14.40 -15.46 -1.58
CA TYR A 156 14.50 -16.89 -1.92
C TYR A 156 15.73 -17.21 -2.78
N THR A 157 16.22 -16.25 -3.56
CA THR A 157 17.25 -16.47 -4.59
C THR A 157 18.52 -15.67 -4.35
N HIS A 158 18.42 -14.49 -3.73
CA HIS A 158 19.45 -13.47 -3.62
C HIS A 158 19.82 -13.09 -2.17
N ARG A 159 19.34 -13.82 -1.16
CA ARG A 159 19.73 -13.58 0.24
C ARG A 159 21.25 -13.65 0.41
N GLY A 160 21.85 -12.59 0.96
CA GLY A 160 23.30 -12.48 1.16
C GLY A 160 24.14 -12.34 -0.11
N LYS A 161 23.54 -11.99 -1.27
CA LYS A 161 24.23 -11.98 -2.57
C LYS A 161 24.30 -10.62 -3.25
N VAL A 162 23.77 -9.58 -2.62
CA VAL A 162 23.73 -8.24 -3.21
C VAL A 162 24.88 -7.40 -2.67
N ASP A 163 25.81 -7.02 -3.53
CA ASP A 163 27.00 -6.25 -3.12
C ASP A 163 26.70 -4.75 -2.99
N ALA A 164 25.70 -4.23 -3.70
CA ALA A 164 25.32 -2.83 -3.63
C ALA A 164 23.82 -2.63 -3.79
N ILE A 165 23.23 -1.80 -2.93
CA ILE A 165 21.86 -1.29 -3.07
C ILE A 165 21.92 0.23 -3.13
N TYR A 166 21.34 0.80 -4.19
CA TYR A 166 21.09 2.23 -4.30
C TYR A 166 19.58 2.47 -4.32
N ILE A 167 19.10 3.38 -3.48
CA ILE A 167 17.68 3.79 -3.46
C ILE A 167 17.53 5.31 -3.36
N ASP A 168 16.51 5.81 -4.03
CA ASP A 168 16.05 7.20 -4.00
C ASP A 168 14.57 7.22 -3.54
N PRO A 169 14.31 7.04 -2.21
CA PRO A 169 12.95 7.02 -1.68
C PRO A 169 12.28 8.40 -1.77
N PRO A 170 10.94 8.48 -1.63
CA PRO A 170 10.25 9.76 -1.55
C PRO A 170 10.75 10.58 -0.36
N TYR A 171 11.04 11.87 -0.55
CA TYR A 171 11.65 12.73 0.49
C TYR A 171 10.65 13.28 1.53
N ASN A 172 9.38 12.85 1.48
CA ASN A 172 8.31 13.33 2.35
C ASN A 172 8.18 14.88 2.38
N THR A 173 8.40 15.51 1.21
CA THR A 173 8.45 16.96 1.09
C THR A 173 7.09 17.65 1.18
N GLY A 174 6.01 16.87 1.04
CA GLY A 174 4.65 17.36 0.83
C GLY A 174 4.35 17.77 -0.62
N ALA A 175 5.33 17.69 -1.52
CA ALA A 175 5.16 18.03 -2.93
C ALA A 175 4.34 16.94 -3.63
N LYS A 176 3.25 17.27 -4.32
CA LYS A 176 2.37 16.30 -5.01
C LYS A 176 2.87 15.95 -6.42
N ASP A 177 4.18 15.81 -6.56
CA ASP A 177 4.83 15.64 -7.85
C ASP A 177 4.63 14.21 -8.35
N TRP A 178 4.34 14.06 -9.64
CA TRP A 178 4.02 12.79 -10.33
C TRP A 178 5.00 11.61 -10.11
N LYS A 179 6.20 11.90 -9.58
CA LYS A 179 7.29 10.93 -9.40
C LYS A 179 7.08 9.99 -8.21
N TYR A 180 6.26 10.39 -7.23
CA TYR A 180 6.02 9.59 -6.04
C TYR A 180 4.52 9.57 -5.73
N ASN A 181 3.99 8.38 -5.41
CA ASN A 181 2.64 8.29 -4.87
C ASN A 181 2.66 8.87 -3.45
N ASN A 182 2.46 10.19 -3.33
CA ASN A 182 2.46 10.89 -2.04
C ASN A 182 1.09 10.85 -1.34
N ASP A 183 0.13 10.07 -1.84
CA ASP A 183 -1.17 9.85 -1.18
C ASP A 183 -1.05 9.05 0.14
N TYR A 184 0.15 8.58 0.51
CA TYR A 184 0.38 7.90 1.80
C TYR A 184 0.31 8.86 2.99
N VAL A 185 0.60 10.13 2.77
CA VAL A 185 0.83 11.12 3.81
C VAL A 185 0.40 12.50 3.31
N GLU A 186 -0.77 12.96 3.74
CA GLU A 186 -1.17 14.34 3.46
C GLU A 186 -0.30 15.33 4.27
N SER A 187 -0.16 16.55 3.78
CA SER A 187 0.71 17.56 4.41
C SER A 187 0.28 17.94 5.83
N ASP A 188 -1.00 17.76 6.15
CA ASP A 188 -1.64 18.00 7.45
C ASP A 188 -1.66 16.75 8.36
N ASP A 189 -1.07 15.64 7.93
CA ASP A 189 -1.01 14.42 8.72
C ASP A 189 0.04 14.52 9.82
N LEU A 190 -0.41 14.61 11.07
CA LEU A 190 0.43 14.63 12.27
C LEU A 190 1.39 13.43 12.34
N TYR A 191 1.04 12.29 11.72
CA TYR A 191 1.83 11.05 11.72
C TYR A 191 2.68 10.86 10.47
N ARG A 192 2.84 11.89 9.63
CA ARG A 192 3.59 11.83 8.36
C ARG A 192 4.95 11.15 8.45
N HIS A 193 5.73 11.55 9.45
CA HIS A 193 7.08 11.03 9.66
C HIS A 193 7.06 9.57 10.13
N SER A 194 6.14 9.23 11.04
CA SER A 194 5.96 7.86 11.50
C SER A 194 5.52 6.91 10.37
N LYS A 195 4.64 7.37 9.48
CA LYS A 195 4.19 6.60 8.31
C LYS A 195 5.33 6.37 7.33
N TRP A 196 6.10 7.41 7.04
CA TRP A 196 7.28 7.31 6.20
C TRP A 196 8.32 6.32 6.78
N LEU A 197 8.60 6.43 8.08
CA LEU A 197 9.49 5.51 8.78
C LEU A 197 8.97 4.06 8.74
N ALA A 198 7.68 3.82 8.99
CA ALA A 198 7.10 2.49 8.93
C ALA A 198 7.14 1.89 7.51
N MET A 199 7.03 2.73 6.47
CA MET A 199 7.17 2.34 5.07
C MET A 199 8.62 1.96 4.76
N MET A 200 9.59 2.77 5.18
CA MET A 200 11.02 2.53 4.96
C MET A 200 11.57 1.34 5.76
N GLU A 201 11.26 1.25 7.05
CA GLU A 201 11.74 0.21 7.98
C GLU A 201 11.55 -1.19 7.38
N ARG A 202 10.33 -1.48 6.91
CA ARG A 202 9.99 -2.81 6.38
C ARG A 202 10.82 -3.19 5.15
N ARG A 203 11.17 -2.21 4.32
CA ARG A 203 11.96 -2.41 3.10
C ARG A 203 13.43 -2.54 3.43
N LEU A 204 13.95 -1.68 4.31
CA LEU A 204 15.33 -1.70 4.78
C LEU A 204 15.66 -3.01 5.51
N LEU A 205 14.75 -3.53 6.32
CA LEU A 205 14.93 -4.83 7.00
C LEU A 205 15.13 -5.97 5.99
N ILE A 206 14.39 -5.99 4.88
CA ILE A 206 14.55 -7.01 3.85
C ILE A 206 15.81 -6.73 3.01
N ALA A 207 16.09 -5.47 2.70
CA ALA A 207 17.31 -5.08 2.00
C ALA A 207 18.57 -5.58 2.73
N ARG A 208 18.60 -5.48 4.07
CA ARG A 208 19.65 -6.04 4.91
C ARG A 208 19.82 -7.56 4.75
N GLU A 209 18.73 -8.30 4.55
CA GLU A 209 18.82 -9.75 4.30
C GLU A 209 19.38 -10.09 2.91
N LEU A 210 19.21 -9.19 1.94
CA LEU A 210 19.69 -9.38 0.57
C LEU A 210 21.17 -9.01 0.44
N LEU A 211 21.61 -7.99 1.19
CA LEU A 211 22.99 -7.52 1.19
C LEU A 211 23.98 -8.61 1.61
N ASN A 212 25.09 -8.68 0.89
CA ASN A 212 26.23 -9.52 1.25
C ASN A 212 26.78 -9.07 2.62
N PRO A 213 26.88 -9.97 3.62
CA PRO A 213 27.28 -9.58 4.98
C PRO A 213 28.77 -9.23 5.10
N GLU A 214 29.62 -9.65 4.16
CA GLU A 214 31.08 -9.47 4.24
C GLU A 214 31.53 -8.14 3.63
N ASP A 215 31.03 -7.82 2.43
CA ASP A 215 31.41 -6.63 1.68
C ASP A 215 30.22 -6.16 0.86
N SER A 216 29.48 -5.19 1.40
CA SER A 216 28.39 -4.55 0.68
C SER A 216 28.14 -3.12 1.12
N VAL A 217 27.41 -2.39 0.29
CA VAL A 217 27.06 -1.00 0.56
C VAL A 217 25.56 -0.74 0.33
N LEU A 218 24.95 -0.03 1.27
CA LEU A 218 23.65 0.59 1.10
C LEU A 218 23.84 2.10 0.90
N ILE A 219 23.36 2.62 -0.22
CA ILE A 219 23.39 4.03 -0.56
C ILE A 219 21.94 4.52 -0.65
N VAL A 220 21.61 5.52 0.17
CA VAL A 220 20.27 6.11 0.19
C VAL A 220 20.38 7.61 -0.07
N SER A 221 19.73 8.07 -1.13
CA SER A 221 19.54 9.50 -1.39
C SER A 221 18.40 10.03 -0.54
N ILE A 222 18.60 11.18 0.11
CA ILE A 222 17.58 11.82 0.95
C ILE A 222 17.83 13.33 1.05
N ASP A 223 16.78 14.09 1.32
CA ASP A 223 16.88 15.52 1.67
C ASP A 223 16.94 15.73 3.20
N GLU A 224 16.99 17.00 3.62
CA GLU A 224 17.06 17.40 5.02
C GLU A 224 15.82 17.03 5.86
N LYS A 225 14.68 16.69 5.24
CA LYS A 225 13.40 16.48 5.96
C LYS A 225 13.37 15.16 6.70
N GLU A 226 13.92 14.11 6.09
CA GLU A 226 13.97 12.77 6.66
C GLU A 226 15.39 12.30 7.00
N TYR A 227 16.44 13.04 6.62
CA TYR A 227 17.85 12.66 6.87
C TYR A 227 18.11 12.16 8.29
N LEU A 228 17.75 12.93 9.32
CA LEU A 228 18.01 12.54 10.71
C LEU A 228 17.20 11.31 11.15
N ARG A 229 15.97 11.19 10.68
CA ARG A 229 15.09 10.06 11.04
C ARG A 229 15.50 8.79 10.33
N LEU A 230 15.91 8.89 9.06
CA LEU A 230 16.50 7.79 8.31
C LEU A 230 17.81 7.34 8.95
N GLY A 231 18.68 8.28 9.36
CA GLY A 231 19.91 7.95 10.08
C GLY A 231 19.62 7.13 11.34
N LEU A 232 18.67 7.57 12.17
CA LEU A 232 18.23 6.81 13.36
C LEU A 232 17.60 5.45 13.03
N LEU A 233 17.04 5.27 11.84
CA LEU A 233 16.44 4.01 11.40
C LEU A 233 17.48 3.00 10.89
N LEU A 234 18.63 3.50 10.41
CA LEU A 234 19.70 2.69 9.84
C LEU A 234 20.70 2.18 10.89
N GLU A 235 20.78 2.84 12.05
CA GLU A 235 21.52 2.39 13.24
C GLU A 235 20.80 1.24 13.97
#